data_AF-A0A1J1IUP7-F1
#
_entry.id   AF-A0A1J1IUP7-F1
#
_cell.length_a   1.000
_cell.length_b   1.000
_cell.length_c   1.000
_cell.angle_alpha   90.00
_cell.angle_beta   90.00
_cell.angle_gamma   90.00
#
_symmetry.space_group_name_H-M   'P 1'
#
loop_
_entity.id
_entity.type
_entity.pdbx_description
1 polymer ?
#
loop_
_entity_poly.entity_id
_entity_poly.type
_entity_poly.pdbx_seq_one_letter_code
_entity_poly.pdbx_strand_id
1 'polypeptide(L)'
;MRHLRYQQVQKILSVRIGLDSSIIPLKHKNLYLIQSVDFFYPLCDDAILMGQIAFSNIVSDIYSTGVVNIDEVKLILSIPNELAEDERMEVLNEIVIGFKKSAKLVKCRLTIERINENPWCIIGGIATSVCVKDEIIFPTKAKPGDIIILTKPLGVQLATNASIWMEEDSNNWKKISEKLTREDIMEMQRKAVESMTTLNYLGAQLMHKYQAHAATDVTGFGITGHAENLLLFQEEPLDFILTKFPYIKNVKIIAEILNQQNKLNNGRMVETSGGLFICLPSEQAQSFCNEFKDTSGRDCWIIGHVEHGTSKVIIKDLKIVEA
;
A
#
# COMPACT_ATOMS: atom_id res chain seq x y z
N MET A 1 36.37 -7.03 -14.62
CA MET A 1 35.93 -7.04 -16.04
C MET A 1 34.95 -8.15 -16.43
N ARG A 2 34.99 -9.39 -15.87
CA ARG A 2 33.93 -10.40 -16.08
C ARG A 2 32.61 -10.08 -15.35
N HIS A 3 32.65 -9.38 -14.21
CA HIS A 3 31.46 -8.94 -13.48
C HIS A 3 30.64 -7.84 -14.20
N LEU A 4 31.30 -6.95 -14.95
CA LEU A 4 30.66 -5.85 -15.67
C LEU A 4 29.94 -6.33 -16.95
N ARG A 5 30.45 -7.37 -17.61
CA ARG A 5 29.76 -7.99 -18.77
C ARG A 5 28.52 -8.78 -18.36
N TYR A 6 28.46 -9.34 -17.15
CA TYR A 6 27.26 -10.00 -16.63
C TYR A 6 26.13 -9.00 -16.33
N GLN A 7 26.47 -7.78 -15.93
CA GLN A 7 25.50 -6.70 -15.70
C GLN A 7 24.92 -6.12 -17.00
N GLN A 8 25.71 -6.11 -18.09
CA GLN A 8 25.24 -5.57 -19.38
C GLN A 8 24.28 -6.49 -20.14
N VAL A 9 24.33 -7.82 -19.92
CA VAL A 9 23.46 -8.79 -20.62
C VAL A 9 22.14 -9.05 -19.88
N GLN A 10 22.06 -8.78 -18.57
CA GLN A 10 20.84 -9.00 -17.76
C GLN A 10 19.95 -7.76 -17.56
N LYS A 11 20.25 -6.64 -18.24
CA LYS A 11 19.57 -5.35 -18.02
C LYS A 11 18.14 -5.27 -18.60
N ILE A 12 17.63 -6.34 -19.22
CA ILE A 12 16.51 -6.20 -20.17
C ILE A 12 15.16 -6.74 -19.69
N LEU A 13 15.00 -7.69 -18.76
CA LEU A 13 13.66 -8.27 -18.52
C LEU A 13 13.31 -8.78 -17.12
N SER A 14 14.17 -8.64 -16.11
CA SER A 14 13.84 -9.07 -14.73
C SER A 14 13.86 -7.89 -13.78
N VAL A 15 12.71 -7.51 -13.23
CA VAL A 15 12.66 -6.68 -12.03
C VAL A 15 13.34 -7.48 -10.90
N ARG A 16 14.37 -6.92 -10.29
CA ARG A 16 15.15 -7.53 -9.19
C ARG A 16 14.65 -7.04 -7.84
N ILE A 17 15.10 -7.72 -6.77
CA ILE A 17 14.92 -7.37 -5.35
C ILE A 17 14.89 -5.85 -5.17
N GLY A 18 13.81 -5.33 -4.60
CA GLY A 18 13.64 -3.92 -4.24
C GLY A 18 12.35 -3.26 -4.76
N LEU A 19 11.59 -3.87 -5.68
CA LEU A 19 10.23 -3.40 -6.04
C LEU A 19 9.15 -4.22 -5.31
N ASP A 20 7.92 -3.68 -5.28
CA ASP A 20 6.75 -4.23 -4.58
C ASP A 20 6.51 -5.71 -4.92
N SER A 21 6.71 -6.10 -6.18
CA SER A 21 6.60 -7.49 -6.62
C SER A 21 7.74 -7.90 -7.55
N SER A 22 8.00 -9.19 -7.58
CA SER A 22 8.87 -9.80 -8.58
C SER A 22 8.15 -9.93 -9.92
N ILE A 23 8.77 -9.45 -11.00
CA ILE A 23 8.28 -9.62 -12.38
C ILE A 23 9.28 -10.49 -13.14
N ILE A 24 8.94 -11.76 -13.33
CA ILE A 24 9.87 -12.79 -13.79
C ILE A 24 9.41 -13.36 -15.15
N PRO A 25 10.16 -13.17 -16.24
CA PRO A 25 9.83 -13.79 -17.52
C PRO A 25 9.96 -15.31 -17.40
N LEU A 26 8.93 -16.04 -17.82
CA LEU A 26 8.91 -17.50 -17.79
C LEU A 26 9.62 -18.11 -19.01
N LYS A 27 9.96 -19.40 -18.91
CA LYS A 27 10.54 -20.16 -20.03
C LYS A 27 9.59 -20.25 -21.23
N HIS A 28 8.29 -20.21 -20.97
CA HIS A 28 7.26 -20.16 -22.00
C HIS A 28 7.13 -18.74 -22.55
N LYS A 29 7.03 -18.61 -23.87
CA LYS A 29 7.04 -17.30 -24.54
C LYS A 29 5.87 -16.42 -24.06
N ASN A 30 6.16 -15.14 -23.88
CA ASN A 30 5.20 -14.07 -23.55
C ASN A 30 4.48 -14.23 -22.20
N LEU A 31 4.97 -15.09 -21.31
CA LEU A 31 4.42 -15.22 -19.96
C LEU A 31 5.40 -14.68 -18.93
N TYR A 32 4.85 -14.01 -17.92
CA TYR A 32 5.56 -13.47 -16.77
C TYR A 32 4.90 -13.97 -15.49
N LEU A 33 5.69 -14.34 -14.51
CA LEU A 33 5.22 -14.57 -13.15
C LEU A 33 5.34 -13.26 -12.38
N ILE A 34 4.23 -12.82 -11.81
CA ILE A 34 4.15 -11.71 -10.87
C ILE A 34 3.90 -12.31 -9.49
N GLN A 35 4.80 -12.07 -8.55
CA GLN A 35 4.68 -12.63 -7.21
C GLN A 35 5.20 -11.65 -6.17
N SER A 36 4.41 -11.46 -5.11
CA SER A 36 4.80 -10.73 -3.91
C SER A 36 4.62 -11.57 -2.65
N VAL A 37 5.37 -11.20 -1.61
CA VAL A 37 5.30 -11.72 -0.25
C VAL A 37 5.34 -10.54 0.71
N ASP A 38 4.35 -10.42 1.59
CA ASP A 38 4.33 -9.36 2.59
C ASP A 38 3.79 -9.83 3.95
N PHE A 39 4.26 -9.21 5.03
CA PHE A 39 3.95 -9.53 6.42
C PHE A 39 3.92 -8.28 7.30
N PHE A 40 2.99 -8.27 8.25
CA PHE A 40 2.88 -7.21 9.24
C PHE A 40 2.34 -7.74 10.57
N TYR A 41 2.38 -6.89 11.59
CA TYR A 41 1.86 -7.18 12.92
C TYR A 41 0.42 -6.66 13.04
N PRO A 42 -0.40 -7.21 13.97
CA PRO A 42 -1.74 -6.71 14.23
C PRO A 42 -1.80 -5.19 14.46
N LEU A 43 -2.79 -4.54 13.86
CA LEU A 43 -3.00 -3.09 13.91
C LEU A 43 -4.26 -2.70 14.71
N CYS A 44 -5.11 -3.68 15.00
CA CYS A 44 -6.34 -3.57 15.76
C CYS A 44 -6.70 -4.93 16.36
N ASP A 45 -7.56 -4.91 17.37
CA ASP A 45 -7.93 -6.12 18.12
C ASP A 45 -9.02 -6.96 17.43
N ASP A 46 -9.74 -6.39 16.46
CA ASP A 46 -10.74 -7.14 15.67
C ASP A 46 -10.04 -8.07 14.67
N ALA A 47 -10.04 -9.37 14.99
CA ALA A 47 -9.41 -10.42 14.20
C ALA A 47 -10.03 -10.59 12.81
N ILE A 48 -11.34 -10.37 12.66
CA ILE A 48 -12.02 -10.41 11.35
C ILE A 48 -11.53 -9.26 10.48
N LEU A 49 -11.46 -8.04 11.02
CA LEU A 49 -10.92 -6.89 10.30
C LEU A 49 -9.44 -7.10 9.95
N MET A 50 -8.65 -7.67 10.85
CA MET A 50 -7.26 -8.02 10.58
C MET A 50 -7.12 -8.99 9.40
N GLY A 51 -7.99 -10.00 9.31
CA GLY A 51 -8.05 -10.88 8.15
C GLY A 51 -8.38 -10.14 6.85
N GLN A 52 -9.29 -9.18 6.89
CA GLN A 52 -9.65 -8.37 5.72
C GLN A 52 -8.49 -7.46 5.27
N ILE A 53 -7.83 -6.79 6.22
CA ILE A 53 -6.66 -5.93 5.96
C ILE A 53 -5.52 -6.76 5.40
N ALA A 54 -5.26 -7.94 5.98
CA ALA A 54 -4.19 -8.82 5.53
C ALA A 54 -4.37 -9.23 4.07
N PHE A 55 -5.58 -9.64 3.69
CA PHE A 55 -5.87 -9.95 2.30
C PHE A 55 -5.59 -8.75 1.39
N SER A 56 -6.12 -7.57 1.74
CA SER A 56 -5.97 -6.34 0.94
C SER A 56 -4.52 -5.89 0.81
N ASN A 57 -3.70 -6.08 1.85
CA ASN A 57 -2.28 -5.79 1.84
C ASN A 57 -1.51 -6.75 0.91
N ILE A 58 -1.71 -8.07 1.07
CA ILE A 58 -1.00 -9.11 0.29
C ILE A 58 -1.21 -8.94 -1.22
N VAL A 59 -2.40 -8.53 -1.65
CA VAL A 59 -2.70 -8.34 -3.08
C VAL A 59 -2.31 -6.95 -3.61
N SER A 60 -1.95 -6.02 -2.74
CA SER A 60 -1.66 -4.61 -3.10
C SER A 60 -0.48 -4.52 -4.07
N ASP A 61 0.59 -5.26 -3.83
CA ASP A 61 1.78 -5.31 -4.68
C ASP A 61 1.53 -5.89 -6.08
N ILE A 62 0.50 -6.74 -6.23
CA ILE A 62 0.08 -7.21 -7.55
C ILE A 62 -0.66 -6.08 -8.27
N TYR A 63 -1.55 -5.39 -7.57
CA TYR A 63 -2.28 -4.24 -8.12
C TYR A 63 -1.36 -3.06 -8.48
N SER A 64 -0.23 -2.86 -7.80
CA SER A 64 0.74 -1.81 -8.17
C SER A 64 1.38 -2.04 -9.54
N THR A 65 1.32 -3.28 -10.07
CA THR A 65 1.76 -3.61 -11.44
C THR A 65 0.65 -3.51 -12.50
N GLY A 66 -0.55 -3.04 -12.14
CA GLY A 66 -1.70 -2.99 -13.05
C GLY A 66 -2.45 -4.31 -13.23
N VAL A 67 -1.89 -5.41 -12.74
CA VAL A 67 -2.50 -6.73 -12.82
C VAL A 67 -3.75 -6.79 -11.95
N VAL A 68 -4.90 -7.05 -12.59
CA VAL A 68 -6.22 -7.14 -11.93
C VAL A 68 -6.68 -8.57 -11.66
N ASN A 69 -6.11 -9.55 -12.36
CA ASN A 69 -6.43 -10.97 -12.20
C ASN A 69 -5.33 -11.63 -11.38
N ILE A 70 -5.71 -12.28 -10.28
CA ILE A 70 -4.79 -12.96 -9.36
C ILE A 70 -5.10 -14.44 -9.41
N ASP A 71 -4.10 -15.28 -9.67
CA ASP A 71 -4.28 -16.72 -9.80
C ASP A 71 -4.42 -17.38 -8.43
N GLU A 72 -3.51 -17.06 -7.50
CA GLU A 72 -3.48 -17.64 -6.17
C GLU A 72 -3.09 -16.60 -5.11
N VAL A 73 -3.79 -16.66 -3.96
CA VAL A 73 -3.41 -15.99 -2.73
C VAL A 73 -3.26 -17.03 -1.62
N LYS A 74 -2.13 -16.96 -0.91
CA LYS A 74 -1.84 -17.83 0.23
C LYS A 74 -1.73 -17.02 1.51
N LEU A 75 -2.52 -17.36 2.52
CA LEU A 75 -2.39 -16.79 3.87
C LEU A 75 -1.30 -17.55 4.63
N ILE A 76 -0.36 -16.84 5.25
CA ILE A 76 0.64 -17.37 6.16
C ILE A 76 0.50 -16.60 7.47
N LEU A 77 0.42 -17.32 8.59
CA LEU A 77 0.19 -16.67 9.86
C LEU A 77 0.92 -17.36 11.02
N SER A 78 1.27 -16.59 12.03
CA SER A 78 1.67 -17.08 13.34
C SER A 78 0.81 -16.50 14.45
N ILE A 79 0.69 -17.25 15.54
CA ILE A 79 -0.06 -16.83 16.74
C ILE A 79 0.82 -16.92 17.99
N PRO A 80 0.70 -15.95 18.92
CA PRO A 80 1.36 -15.95 20.22
C PRO A 80 1.22 -17.28 20.96
N ASN A 81 2.35 -17.87 21.35
CA ASN A 81 2.38 -19.08 22.18
C ASN A 81 1.90 -18.84 23.63
N GLU A 82 1.77 -17.58 24.04
CA GLU A 82 1.27 -17.16 25.36
C GLU A 82 -0.25 -17.28 25.49
N LEU A 83 -1.00 -17.23 24.38
CA LEU A 83 -2.46 -17.39 24.38
C LEU A 83 -2.84 -18.84 24.68
N ALA A 84 -3.97 -19.06 25.35
CA ALA A 84 -4.51 -20.40 25.55
C ALA A 84 -4.93 -21.05 24.22
N GLU A 85 -4.94 -22.38 24.14
CA GLU A 85 -5.19 -23.08 22.87
C GLU A 85 -6.55 -22.72 22.23
N ASP A 86 -7.59 -22.58 23.05
CA ASP A 86 -8.92 -22.16 22.65
C ASP A 86 -8.95 -20.71 22.13
N GLU A 87 -8.30 -19.78 22.83
CA GLU A 87 -8.14 -18.39 22.39
C GLU A 87 -7.40 -18.31 21.04
N ARG A 88 -6.32 -19.10 20.89
CA ARG A 88 -5.59 -19.19 19.62
C ARG A 88 -6.52 -19.64 18.50
N MET A 89 -7.29 -20.71 18.71
CA MET A 89 -8.20 -21.24 17.71
C MET A 89 -9.32 -20.26 17.35
N GLU A 90 -9.83 -19.49 18.31
CA GLU A 90 -10.82 -18.44 18.06
C GLU A 90 -10.26 -17.34 17.16
N VAL A 91 -9.12 -16.75 17.54
CA VAL A 91 -8.45 -15.69 16.76
C VAL A 91 -8.10 -16.19 15.35
N LEU A 92 -7.61 -17.43 15.21
CA LEU A 92 -7.35 -18.04 13.90
C LEU A 92 -8.58 -18.07 13.01
N ASN A 93 -9.69 -18.57 13.57
CA ASN A 93 -10.93 -18.72 12.81
C ASN A 93 -11.45 -17.36 12.36
N GLU A 94 -11.39 -16.35 13.20
CA GLU A 94 -11.81 -14.99 12.88
C GLU A 94 -10.95 -14.33 11.80
N ILE A 95 -9.62 -14.43 11.89
CA ILE A 95 -8.71 -13.97 10.83
C ILE A 95 -9.05 -14.65 9.51
N VAL A 96 -9.23 -15.98 9.50
CA VAL A 96 -9.55 -16.73 8.29
C VAL A 96 -10.92 -16.34 7.73
N ILE A 97 -11.91 -16.05 8.57
CA ILE A 97 -13.24 -15.55 8.15
C ILE A 97 -13.09 -14.20 7.44
N GLY A 98 -12.36 -13.26 8.06
CA GLY A 98 -12.06 -11.96 7.48
C GLY A 98 -11.33 -12.07 6.14
N PHE A 99 -10.28 -12.89 6.09
CA PHE A 99 -9.49 -13.14 4.89
C PHE A 99 -10.35 -13.67 3.75
N LYS A 100 -11.17 -14.69 4.02
CA LYS A 100 -12.11 -15.27 3.06
C LYS A 100 -13.16 -14.27 2.58
N LYS A 101 -13.59 -13.34 3.45
CA LYS A 101 -14.56 -12.29 3.08
C LYS A 101 -13.98 -11.35 2.03
N SER A 102 -12.76 -10.87 2.22
CA SER A 102 -12.07 -10.06 1.20
C SER A 102 -11.72 -10.87 -0.05
N ALA A 103 -11.30 -12.13 0.12
CA ALA A 103 -11.02 -13.03 -1.00
C ALA A 103 -12.21 -13.24 -1.94
N LYS A 104 -13.47 -13.21 -1.45
CA LYS A 104 -14.65 -13.32 -2.34
C LYS A 104 -14.75 -12.20 -3.38
N LEU A 105 -14.11 -11.06 -3.14
CA LEU A 105 -14.06 -9.94 -4.08
C LEU A 105 -13.06 -10.18 -5.22
N VAL A 106 -12.11 -11.10 -5.03
CA VAL A 106 -11.07 -11.46 -5.99
C VAL A 106 -11.30 -12.92 -6.43
N LYS A 107 -11.53 -13.16 -7.72
CA LYS A 107 -11.77 -14.52 -8.22
C LYS A 107 -10.47 -15.33 -8.33
N CYS A 108 -9.77 -15.52 -7.22
CA CYS A 108 -8.50 -16.24 -7.13
C CYS A 108 -8.65 -17.57 -6.37
N ARG A 109 -7.69 -18.48 -6.57
CA ARG A 109 -7.51 -19.63 -5.68
C ARG A 109 -7.04 -19.13 -4.32
N LEU A 110 -7.67 -19.61 -3.25
CA LEU A 110 -7.28 -19.28 -1.89
C LEU A 110 -6.73 -20.51 -1.18
N THR A 111 -5.53 -20.38 -0.63
CA THR A 111 -4.88 -21.40 0.18
C THR A 111 -4.57 -20.83 1.57
N ILE A 112 -4.92 -21.55 2.64
CA ILE A 112 -4.46 -21.20 4.00
C ILE A 112 -3.23 -22.07 4.27
N GLU A 113 -2.06 -21.44 4.23
CA GLU A 113 -0.76 -22.08 4.43
C GLU A 113 -0.33 -21.97 5.91
N ARG A 114 0.71 -22.73 6.26
CA ARG A 114 1.15 -23.09 7.61
C ARG A 114 0.85 -22.04 8.71
N ILE A 115 0.12 -22.50 9.73
CA ILE A 115 -0.10 -21.82 11.01
C ILE A 115 1.00 -22.27 11.97
N ASN A 116 1.80 -21.33 12.47
CA ASN A 116 2.86 -21.65 13.45
C ASN A 116 2.62 -20.92 14.77
N GLU A 117 3.02 -21.56 15.86
CA GLU A 117 3.21 -20.86 17.13
C GLU A 117 4.47 -19.99 17.04
N ASN A 118 4.39 -18.77 17.53
CA ASN A 118 5.49 -17.81 17.58
C ASN A 118 5.24 -16.86 18.77
N PRO A 119 6.26 -16.25 19.40
CA PRO A 119 6.02 -15.23 20.43
C PRO A 119 5.16 -14.05 19.95
N TRP A 120 5.20 -13.73 18.66
CA TRP A 120 4.44 -12.63 18.06
C TRP A 120 3.40 -13.14 17.07
N CYS A 121 2.28 -12.42 16.98
CA CYS A 121 1.33 -12.60 15.89
C CYS A 121 1.91 -11.96 14.63
N ILE A 122 2.16 -12.76 13.60
CA ILE A 122 2.64 -12.30 12.29
C ILE A 122 1.60 -12.72 11.27
N ILE A 123 1.11 -11.77 10.48
CA ILE A 123 0.05 -12.00 9.51
C ILE A 123 0.55 -11.53 8.15
N GLY A 124 0.42 -12.38 7.14
CA GLY A 124 0.90 -12.05 5.80
C GLY A 124 0.64 -13.16 4.82
N GLY A 125 1.37 -13.17 3.72
CA GLY A 125 1.13 -14.18 2.70
C GLY A 125 1.76 -13.89 1.36
N ILE A 126 1.30 -14.64 0.37
CA ILE A 126 1.85 -14.64 -0.98
C ILE A 126 0.71 -14.40 -1.96
N ALA A 127 0.87 -13.43 -2.86
CA ALA A 127 0.00 -13.27 -4.02
C ALA A 127 0.77 -13.64 -5.29
N THR A 128 0.11 -14.31 -6.23
CA THR A 128 0.75 -14.78 -7.46
C THR A 128 -0.20 -14.67 -8.65
N SER A 129 0.34 -14.22 -9.78
CA SER A 129 -0.35 -14.19 -11.07
C SER A 129 0.62 -14.50 -12.21
N VAL A 130 0.15 -15.22 -13.24
CA VAL A 130 0.85 -15.45 -14.49
C VAL A 130 0.20 -14.61 -15.57
N CYS A 131 0.93 -13.59 -16.02
CA CYS A 131 0.40 -12.56 -16.90
C CYS A 131 1.07 -12.58 -18.28
N VAL A 132 0.36 -12.09 -19.29
CA VAL A 132 0.99 -11.63 -20.53
C VAL A 132 1.51 -10.19 -20.36
N LYS A 133 2.40 -9.77 -21.25
CA LYS A 133 3.06 -8.45 -21.16
C LYS A 133 2.08 -7.28 -21.09
N ASP A 134 0.97 -7.36 -21.81
CA ASP A 134 0.00 -6.26 -21.93
C ASP A 134 -0.88 -6.09 -20.68
N GLU A 135 -0.88 -7.09 -19.80
CA GLU A 135 -1.53 -7.04 -18.48
C GLU A 135 -0.63 -6.42 -17.40
N ILE A 136 0.60 -6.02 -17.76
CA ILE A 136 1.60 -5.53 -16.82
C ILE A 136 1.99 -4.09 -17.15
N ILE A 137 1.89 -3.24 -16.14
CA ILE A 137 2.47 -1.90 -16.12
C ILE A 137 3.78 -2.00 -15.36
N PHE A 138 4.88 -1.92 -16.11
CA PHE A 138 6.22 -2.00 -15.54
C PHE A 138 6.50 -0.75 -14.69
N PRO A 139 7.00 -0.89 -13.45
CA PRO A 139 7.25 0.22 -12.54
C PRO A 139 8.54 1.00 -12.87
N THR A 140 8.89 1.15 -14.16
CA THR A 140 10.19 1.66 -14.62
C THR A 140 10.09 2.80 -15.63
N LYS A 141 8.87 3.16 -16.06
CA LYS A 141 8.66 4.00 -17.26
C LYS A 141 8.01 5.34 -16.99
N ALA A 142 8.05 5.85 -15.76
CA ALA A 142 7.62 7.23 -15.47
C ALA A 142 8.34 8.21 -16.42
N LYS A 143 7.66 9.31 -16.75
CA LYS A 143 8.16 10.30 -17.70
C LYS A 143 8.12 11.71 -17.11
N PRO A 144 9.03 12.60 -17.54
CA PRO A 144 8.90 14.02 -17.24
C PRO A 144 7.55 14.55 -17.73
N GLY A 145 6.89 15.35 -16.90
CA GLY A 145 5.55 15.88 -17.15
C GLY A 145 4.42 14.96 -16.67
N ASP A 146 4.72 13.74 -16.21
CA ASP A 146 3.70 12.90 -15.58
C ASP A 146 3.14 13.57 -14.32
N ILE A 147 1.85 13.34 -14.10
CA ILE A 147 1.16 13.73 -12.88
C ILE A 147 1.10 12.52 -11.94
N ILE A 148 1.34 12.78 -10.66
CA ILE A 148 1.37 11.77 -9.61
C ILE A 148 0.01 11.75 -8.91
N ILE A 149 -0.65 10.58 -8.94
CA ILE A 149 -1.91 10.31 -8.26
C ILE A 149 -1.69 9.43 -7.03
N LEU A 150 -2.44 9.70 -5.95
CA LEU A 150 -2.57 8.83 -4.79
C LEU A 150 -4.02 8.37 -4.63
N THR A 151 -4.27 7.07 -4.47
CA THR A 151 -5.64 6.50 -4.46
C THR A 151 -6.25 6.25 -3.09
N LYS A 152 -5.49 6.41 -2.01
CA LYS A 152 -5.99 6.33 -0.63
C LYS A 152 -5.38 7.42 0.25
N PRO A 153 -6.07 7.87 1.30
CA PRO A 153 -5.51 8.85 2.22
C PRO A 153 -4.40 8.22 3.06
N LEU A 154 -3.52 9.08 3.55
CA LEU A 154 -2.40 8.75 4.43
C LEU A 154 -2.81 8.86 5.92
N GLY A 155 -1.98 8.31 6.79
CA GLY A 155 -2.07 8.46 8.24
C GLY A 155 -2.78 7.31 8.95
N VAL A 156 -2.89 6.13 8.34
CA VAL A 156 -3.60 5.00 8.98
C VAL A 156 -2.95 4.59 10.29
N GLN A 157 -1.61 4.64 10.40
CA GLN A 157 -0.88 4.33 11.65
C GLN A 157 -1.31 5.22 12.83
N LEU A 158 -1.43 6.53 12.62
CA LEU A 158 -1.82 7.43 13.71
C LEU A 158 -3.30 7.26 14.07
N ALA A 159 -4.16 6.97 13.09
CA ALA A 159 -5.57 6.70 13.32
C ALA A 159 -5.78 5.40 14.12
N THR A 160 -5.08 4.32 13.79
CA THR A 160 -5.17 3.05 14.53
C THR A 160 -4.59 3.19 15.94
N ASN A 161 -3.39 3.76 16.06
CA ASN A 161 -2.74 3.96 17.36
C ASN A 161 -3.56 4.86 18.29
N ALA A 162 -4.25 5.87 17.76
CA ALA A 162 -5.10 6.73 18.57
C ALA A 162 -6.25 5.96 19.22
N SER A 163 -6.84 4.97 18.53
CA SER A 163 -7.88 4.10 19.12
C SER A 163 -7.30 3.23 20.23
N ILE A 164 -6.16 2.58 19.99
CA ILE A 164 -5.48 1.74 20.97
C ILE A 164 -5.17 2.57 22.23
N TRP A 165 -4.55 3.74 22.05
CA TRP A 165 -4.23 4.64 23.17
C TRP A 165 -5.45 5.07 23.96
N MET A 166 -6.60 5.27 23.29
CA MET A 166 -7.88 5.64 23.90
C MET A 166 -8.48 4.49 24.71
N GLU A 167 -8.43 3.27 24.18
CA GLU A 167 -8.92 2.05 24.85
C GLU A 167 -8.09 1.70 26.09
N GLU A 168 -6.78 1.89 26.01
CA GLU A 168 -5.83 1.67 27.11
C GLU A 168 -5.80 2.79 28.17
N ASP A 169 -6.55 3.89 27.99
CA ASP A 169 -6.46 5.11 28.80
C ASP A 169 -5.00 5.62 28.99
N SER A 170 -4.22 5.52 27.92
CA SER A 170 -2.78 5.79 27.94
C SER A 170 -2.43 7.27 28.16
N ASN A 171 -1.17 7.55 28.46
CA ASN A 171 -0.66 8.94 28.55
C ASN A 171 -0.77 9.71 27.21
N ASN A 172 -0.71 9.01 26.07
CA ASN A 172 -0.92 9.64 24.77
C ASN A 172 -2.37 10.06 24.61
N TRP A 173 -3.32 9.22 25.03
CA TRP A 173 -4.75 9.55 25.02
C TRP A 173 -5.07 10.76 25.89
N LYS A 174 -4.49 10.86 27.10
CA LYS A 174 -4.70 12.04 27.97
C LYS A 174 -4.38 13.35 27.25
N LYS A 175 -3.27 13.40 26.51
CA LYS A 175 -2.88 14.58 25.70
C LYS A 175 -3.81 14.80 24.49
N ILE A 176 -4.20 13.73 23.81
CA ILE A 176 -5.09 13.80 22.64
C ILE A 176 -6.48 14.29 23.04
N SER A 177 -6.99 13.81 24.18
CA SER A 177 -8.31 14.12 24.73
C SER A 177 -8.50 15.59 25.13
N GLU A 178 -7.42 16.37 25.22
CA GLU A 178 -7.49 17.83 25.41
C GLU A 178 -8.04 18.56 24.17
N LYS A 179 -7.94 17.95 22.97
CA LYS A 179 -8.33 18.56 21.70
C LYS A 179 -9.30 17.73 20.86
N LEU A 180 -9.30 16.41 21.00
CA LEU A 180 -10.12 15.49 20.22
C LEU A 180 -11.02 14.66 21.13
N THR A 181 -12.24 14.44 20.68
CA THR A 181 -13.23 13.62 21.40
C THR A 181 -13.02 12.13 21.12
N ARG A 182 -13.69 11.25 21.88
CA ARG A 182 -13.69 9.81 21.58
C ARG A 182 -14.34 9.55 20.22
N GLU A 183 -15.39 10.29 19.90
CA GLU A 183 -16.11 10.22 18.64
C GLU A 183 -15.19 10.58 17.45
N ASP A 184 -14.32 11.58 17.61
CA ASP A 184 -13.30 11.92 16.61
C ASP A 184 -12.37 10.73 16.34
N ILE A 185 -11.90 10.05 17.41
CA ILE A 185 -10.98 8.91 17.27
C ILE A 185 -11.68 7.71 16.64
N MET A 186 -12.91 7.41 17.03
CA MET A 186 -13.69 6.32 16.41
C MET A 186 -13.92 6.56 14.92
N GLU A 187 -14.20 7.80 14.51
CA GLU A 187 -14.35 8.14 13.08
C GLU A 187 -13.01 8.04 12.32
N MET A 188 -11.89 8.44 12.93
CA MET A 188 -10.55 8.23 12.37
C MET A 188 -10.25 6.75 12.16
N GLN A 189 -10.51 5.92 13.17
CA GLN A 189 -10.33 4.47 13.09
C GLN A 189 -11.21 3.86 12.00
N ARG A 190 -12.49 4.26 11.93
CA ARG A 190 -13.42 3.80 10.87
C ARG A 190 -12.90 4.13 9.48
N LYS A 191 -12.44 5.36 9.24
CA LYS A 191 -11.83 5.77 7.96
C LYS A 191 -10.54 4.99 7.65
N ALA A 192 -9.70 4.75 8.65
CA ALA A 192 -8.47 3.97 8.48
C ALA A 192 -8.79 2.51 8.11
N VAL A 193 -9.69 1.85 8.83
CA VAL A 193 -10.14 0.49 8.52
C VAL A 193 -10.78 0.41 7.13
N GLU A 194 -11.64 1.37 6.77
CA GLU A 194 -12.23 1.43 5.43
C GLU A 194 -11.15 1.56 4.34
N SER A 195 -10.16 2.43 4.55
CA SER A 195 -9.03 2.60 3.65
C SER A 195 -8.22 1.30 3.50
N MET A 196 -7.79 0.70 4.62
CA MET A 196 -6.94 -0.50 4.64
C MET A 196 -7.66 -1.76 4.12
N THR A 197 -8.98 -1.86 4.29
CA THR A 197 -9.75 -3.01 3.77
C THR A 197 -10.16 -2.86 2.31
N THR A 198 -10.07 -1.66 1.73
CA THR A 198 -10.37 -1.42 0.31
C THR A 198 -9.26 -1.98 -0.59
N LEU A 199 -9.61 -2.76 -1.60
CA LEU A 199 -8.65 -3.28 -2.58
C LEU A 199 -8.18 -2.19 -3.54
N ASN A 200 -6.90 -2.22 -3.92
CA ASN A 200 -6.34 -1.36 -4.99
C ASN A 200 -6.78 -1.77 -6.41
N TYR A 201 -7.71 -2.72 -6.54
CA TYR A 201 -8.25 -3.27 -7.79
C TYR A 201 -8.68 -2.21 -8.81
N LEU A 202 -9.50 -1.24 -8.39
CA LEU A 202 -9.98 -0.20 -9.32
C LEU A 202 -8.84 0.68 -9.81
N GLY A 203 -7.89 1.01 -8.93
CA GLY A 203 -6.69 1.75 -9.30
C GLY A 203 -5.91 1.00 -10.39
N ALA A 204 -5.63 -0.29 -10.18
CA ALA A 204 -4.97 -1.16 -11.15
C ALA A 204 -5.69 -1.21 -12.50
N GLN A 205 -7.03 -1.35 -12.48
CA GLN A 205 -7.84 -1.36 -13.69
C GLN A 205 -7.74 -0.04 -14.47
N LEU A 206 -7.87 1.09 -13.77
CA LEU A 206 -7.83 2.41 -14.40
C LEU A 206 -6.43 2.78 -14.89
N MET A 207 -5.35 2.25 -14.29
CA MET A 207 -4.00 2.46 -14.77
C MET A 207 -3.84 2.03 -16.24
N HIS A 208 -4.44 0.90 -16.65
CA HIS A 208 -4.43 0.48 -18.05
C HIS A 208 -5.22 1.43 -18.96
N LYS A 209 -6.42 1.84 -18.54
CA LYS A 209 -7.30 2.72 -19.31
C LYS A 209 -6.65 4.08 -19.59
N TYR A 210 -6.00 4.63 -18.59
CA TYR A 210 -5.39 5.96 -18.62
C TYR A 210 -3.89 5.94 -18.90
N GLN A 211 -3.36 4.78 -19.29
CA GLN A 211 -1.98 4.62 -19.76
C GLN A 211 -0.93 5.04 -18.72
N ALA A 212 -1.08 4.57 -17.48
CA ALA A 212 -0.09 4.81 -16.44
C ALA A 212 1.29 4.32 -16.88
N HIS A 213 2.29 5.10 -16.50
CA HIS A 213 3.67 4.89 -16.88
C HIS A 213 4.46 4.11 -15.82
N ALA A 214 4.16 4.33 -14.54
CA ALA A 214 4.72 3.58 -13.43
C ALA A 214 3.80 3.70 -12.22
N ALA A 215 3.86 2.73 -11.32
CA ALA A 215 3.22 2.82 -10.03
C ALA A 215 3.98 2.03 -8.96
N THR A 216 3.67 2.36 -7.71
CA THR A 216 4.00 1.58 -6.52
C THR A 216 2.81 1.68 -5.57
N ASP A 217 2.69 0.81 -4.58
CA ASP A 217 1.77 1.07 -3.47
C ASP A 217 2.49 1.78 -2.31
N VAL A 218 1.71 2.33 -1.38
CA VAL A 218 2.25 3.05 -0.21
C VAL A 218 1.95 2.25 1.05
N THR A 219 2.98 1.67 1.65
CA THR A 219 2.88 0.86 2.88
C THR A 219 3.93 1.31 3.92
N GLY A 220 4.82 0.40 4.33
CA GLY A 220 5.63 0.51 5.54
C GLY A 220 6.63 1.67 5.54
N PHE A 221 7.09 2.11 4.37
CA PHE A 221 8.11 3.16 4.26
C PHE A 221 7.54 4.59 4.21
N GLY A 222 6.21 4.70 4.17
CA GLY A 222 5.51 5.95 3.94
C GLY A 222 5.66 6.44 2.50
N ILE A 223 4.84 7.43 2.13
CA ILE A 223 4.72 7.88 0.74
C ILE A 223 6.05 8.30 0.11
N THR A 224 6.94 8.96 0.86
CA THR A 224 8.25 9.35 0.32
C THR A 224 9.21 8.18 0.22
N GLY A 225 9.16 7.21 1.13
CA GLY A 225 9.99 6.02 1.05
C GLY A 225 9.64 5.15 -0.15
N HIS A 226 8.34 4.95 -0.44
CA HIS A 226 7.91 4.22 -1.63
C HIS A 226 8.19 5.01 -2.91
N ALA A 227 8.01 6.33 -2.91
CA ALA A 227 8.38 7.18 -4.04
C ALA A 227 9.89 7.15 -4.35
N GLU A 228 10.75 7.19 -3.31
CA GLU A 228 12.20 7.04 -3.45
C GLU A 228 12.55 5.67 -4.02
N ASN A 229 11.91 4.62 -3.52
CA ASN A 229 12.11 3.27 -4.02
C ASN A 229 11.74 3.16 -5.51
N LEU A 230 10.57 3.66 -5.90
CA LEU A 230 10.14 3.68 -7.30
C LEU A 230 11.14 4.44 -8.19
N LEU A 231 11.68 5.57 -7.73
CA LEU A 231 12.69 6.35 -8.45
C LEU A 231 13.95 5.54 -8.78
N LEU A 232 14.39 4.62 -7.91
CA LEU A 232 15.59 3.80 -8.14
C LEU A 232 15.49 2.91 -9.39
N PHE A 233 14.27 2.62 -9.85
CA PHE A 233 14.00 1.72 -10.97
C PHE A 233 13.57 2.44 -12.25
N GLN A 234 13.50 3.77 -12.26
CA GLN A 234 13.17 4.51 -13.46
C GLN A 234 14.28 4.43 -14.51
N GLU A 235 13.90 4.28 -15.77
CA GLU A 235 14.83 4.20 -16.90
C GLU A 235 15.51 5.55 -17.20
N GLU A 236 14.82 6.65 -16.83
CA GLU A 236 15.31 8.03 -16.98
C GLU A 236 15.69 8.64 -15.61
N PRO A 237 16.61 9.62 -15.58
CA PRO A 237 16.91 10.37 -14.38
C PRO A 237 15.80 11.39 -14.11
N LEU A 238 14.96 11.10 -13.12
CA LEU A 238 13.75 11.85 -12.80
C LEU A 238 13.78 12.35 -11.35
N ASP A 239 13.09 13.45 -11.07
CA ASP A 239 12.74 13.86 -9.71
C ASP A 239 11.22 13.80 -9.55
N PHE A 240 10.75 13.30 -8.40
CA PHE A 240 9.33 13.33 -8.04
C PHE A 240 9.07 14.53 -7.14
N ILE A 241 8.28 15.48 -7.63
CA ILE A 241 7.94 16.71 -6.90
C ILE A 241 6.59 16.52 -6.22
N LEU A 242 6.59 16.38 -4.89
CA LEU A 242 5.39 16.19 -4.08
C LEU A 242 4.96 17.52 -3.48
N THR A 243 3.71 17.90 -3.72
CA THR A 243 3.14 19.21 -3.34
C THR A 243 1.90 19.09 -2.47
N LYS A 244 1.34 17.89 -2.31
CA LYS A 244 0.14 17.66 -1.50
C LYS A 244 0.13 16.30 -0.84
N PHE A 245 -0.26 16.25 0.43
CA PHE A 245 -0.54 15.00 1.15
C PHE A 245 -1.98 15.00 1.68
N PRO A 246 -2.84 14.08 1.21
CA PRO A 246 -4.17 13.88 1.76
C PRO A 246 -4.07 12.98 2.99
N TYR A 247 -4.25 13.55 4.18
CA TYR A 247 -4.27 12.79 5.43
C TYR A 247 -5.71 12.60 5.91
N ILE A 248 -5.97 11.45 6.54
CA ILE A 248 -7.22 11.25 7.28
C ILE A 248 -7.41 12.44 8.24
N LYS A 249 -8.63 12.98 8.30
CA LYS A 249 -8.98 14.08 9.21
C LYS A 249 -8.41 13.87 10.62
N ASN A 250 -7.99 14.96 11.27
CA ASN A 250 -7.39 14.99 12.61
C ASN A 250 -6.00 14.33 12.77
N VAL A 251 -5.47 13.59 11.77
CA VAL A 251 -4.10 13.02 11.84
C VAL A 251 -3.05 14.11 12.06
N LYS A 252 -3.18 15.26 11.40
CA LYS A 252 -2.28 16.40 11.59
C LYS A 252 -2.29 16.90 13.03
N ILE A 253 -3.47 16.99 13.65
CA ILE A 253 -3.62 17.43 15.05
C ILE A 253 -2.93 16.45 15.99
N ILE A 254 -3.12 15.14 15.81
CA ILE A 254 -2.44 14.12 16.62
C ILE A 254 -0.92 14.20 16.44
N ALA A 255 -0.44 14.33 15.20
CA ALA A 255 0.98 14.48 14.93
C ALA A 255 1.56 15.73 15.61
N GLU A 256 0.80 16.83 15.70
CA GLU A 256 1.22 18.03 16.44
C GLU A 256 1.31 17.80 17.95
N ILE A 257 0.29 17.19 18.54
CA ILE A 257 0.24 16.88 19.98
C ILE A 257 1.41 15.96 20.38
N LEU A 258 1.77 15.01 19.52
CA LEU A 258 2.79 14.00 19.78
C LEU A 258 4.20 14.38 19.27
N ASN A 259 4.39 15.61 18.79
CA ASN A 259 5.65 16.10 18.21
C ASN A 259 6.17 15.25 17.03
N GLN A 260 5.26 14.74 16.20
CA GLN A 260 5.55 13.94 15.01
C GLN A 260 5.40 14.73 13.70
N GLN A 261 5.31 16.07 13.74
CA GLN A 261 5.12 16.89 12.53
C GLN A 261 6.22 16.67 11.49
N ASN A 262 7.47 16.43 11.92
CA ASN A 262 8.57 16.18 11.00
C ASN A 262 8.36 14.89 10.19
N LYS A 263 7.88 13.81 10.83
CA LYS A 263 7.62 12.53 10.14
C LYS A 263 6.43 12.65 9.19
N LEU A 264 5.41 13.42 9.57
CA LEU A 264 4.26 13.75 8.75
C LEU A 264 4.65 14.60 7.53
N ASN A 265 5.32 15.74 7.74
CA ASN A 265 5.69 16.67 6.67
C ASN A 265 6.67 16.07 5.68
N ASN A 266 7.51 15.13 6.10
CA ASN A 266 8.43 14.41 5.22
C ASN A 266 7.79 13.18 4.56
N GLY A 267 6.49 12.91 4.75
CA GLY A 267 5.78 11.77 4.16
C GLY A 267 6.32 10.42 4.60
N ARG A 268 6.89 10.33 5.80
CA ARG A 268 7.49 9.10 6.39
C ARG A 268 6.55 8.42 7.37
N MET A 269 5.29 8.83 7.45
CA MET A 269 4.28 8.11 8.25
C MET A 269 4.09 6.72 7.66
N VAL A 270 4.07 5.71 8.53
CA VAL A 270 3.90 4.32 8.12
C VAL A 270 2.45 4.15 7.68
N GLU A 271 2.26 3.49 6.55
CA GLU A 271 0.96 3.06 6.09
C GLU A 271 0.89 1.53 6.11
N THR A 272 -0.32 0.98 6.10
CA THR A 272 -0.55 -0.45 5.89
C THR A 272 -1.70 -0.60 4.93
N SER A 273 -1.56 -1.44 3.91
CA SER A 273 -2.51 -1.53 2.79
C SER A 273 -2.94 -0.15 2.28
N GLY A 274 -1.99 0.76 2.05
CA GLY A 274 -2.29 2.09 1.54
C GLY A 274 -2.68 2.08 0.06
N GLY A 275 -2.70 3.27 -0.53
CA GLY A 275 -3.11 3.46 -1.92
C GLY A 275 -1.98 3.23 -2.91
N LEU A 276 -2.34 3.25 -4.18
CA LEU A 276 -1.39 3.31 -5.27
C LEU A 276 -0.88 4.74 -5.44
N PHE A 277 0.43 4.88 -5.59
CA PHE A 277 1.15 6.03 -6.11
C PHE A 277 1.37 5.79 -7.61
N ILE A 278 0.74 6.59 -8.46
CA ILE A 278 0.66 6.33 -9.91
C ILE A 278 1.19 7.53 -10.69
N CYS A 279 2.13 7.31 -11.60
CA CYS A 279 2.58 8.28 -12.59
C CYS A 279 1.75 8.12 -13.87
N LEU A 280 1.04 9.17 -14.28
CA LEU A 280 0.12 9.19 -15.43
C LEU A 280 0.43 10.36 -16.38
N PRO A 281 0.14 10.25 -17.68
CA PRO A 281 0.16 11.38 -18.59
C PRO A 281 -0.74 12.51 -18.09
N SER A 282 -0.26 13.75 -18.19
CA SER A 282 -0.94 14.94 -17.63
C SER A 282 -2.38 15.11 -18.10
N GLU A 283 -2.64 14.81 -19.37
CA GLU A 283 -3.93 14.91 -20.03
C GLU A 283 -4.95 13.86 -19.56
N GLN A 284 -4.47 12.79 -18.91
CA GLN A 284 -5.31 11.70 -18.40
C GLN A 284 -5.61 11.83 -16.90
N ALA A 285 -4.79 12.56 -16.15
CA ALA A 285 -4.83 12.58 -14.68
C ALA A 285 -6.18 13.01 -14.10
N GLN A 286 -6.81 14.05 -14.66
CA GLN A 286 -8.11 14.52 -14.18
C GLN A 286 -9.22 13.52 -14.52
N SER A 287 -9.20 12.95 -15.72
CA SER A 287 -10.16 11.94 -16.16
C SER A 287 -10.07 10.67 -15.30
N PHE A 288 -8.85 10.24 -14.96
CA PHE A 288 -8.62 9.15 -14.01
C PHE A 288 -9.31 9.43 -12.68
N CYS A 289 -9.10 10.61 -12.08
CA CYS A 289 -9.69 10.88 -10.77
C CYS A 289 -11.21 11.08 -10.79
N ASN A 290 -11.77 11.63 -11.87
CA ASN A 290 -13.22 11.70 -12.03
C ASN A 290 -13.82 10.29 -12.10
N GLU A 291 -13.29 9.41 -12.94
CA GLU A 291 -13.81 8.05 -13.08
C GLU A 291 -13.60 7.20 -11.82
N PHE A 292 -12.46 7.37 -11.14
CA PHE A 292 -12.20 6.72 -9.86
C PHE A 292 -13.28 7.12 -8.83
N LYS A 293 -13.60 8.42 -8.74
CA LYS A 293 -14.64 8.94 -7.85
C LYS A 293 -16.03 8.46 -8.23
N ASP A 294 -16.39 8.54 -9.50
CA ASP A 294 -17.70 8.15 -10.00
C ASP A 294 -17.96 6.65 -9.80
N THR A 295 -16.92 5.82 -9.95
CA THR A 295 -17.03 4.36 -9.84
C THR A 295 -16.97 3.86 -8.39
N SER A 296 -16.10 4.45 -7.56
CA SER A 296 -15.87 3.96 -6.19
C SER A 296 -16.59 4.75 -5.10
N GLY A 297 -17.04 5.97 -5.40
CA GLY A 297 -17.48 6.96 -4.40
C GLY A 297 -16.34 7.58 -3.58
N ARG A 298 -15.09 7.15 -3.77
CA ARG A 298 -13.91 7.59 -3.01
C ARG A 298 -13.05 8.56 -3.82
N ASP A 299 -12.40 9.47 -3.13
CA ASP A 299 -11.50 10.43 -3.76
C ASP A 299 -10.13 9.79 -4.06
N CYS A 300 -9.50 10.28 -5.13
CA CYS A 300 -8.05 10.22 -5.31
C CYS A 300 -7.50 11.62 -5.46
N TRP A 301 -6.19 11.77 -5.29
CA TRP A 301 -5.55 13.07 -5.24
C TRP A 301 -4.40 13.16 -6.22
N ILE A 302 -4.39 14.22 -7.03
CA ILE A 302 -3.17 14.73 -7.64
C ILE A 302 -2.29 15.29 -6.52
N ILE A 303 -1.15 14.64 -6.30
CA ILE A 303 -0.22 14.93 -5.19
C ILE A 303 1.10 15.54 -5.63
N GLY A 304 1.38 15.56 -6.94
CA GLY A 304 2.65 16.02 -7.47
C GLY A 304 2.80 15.79 -8.95
N HIS A 305 4.02 15.94 -9.43
CA HIS A 305 4.40 15.70 -10.82
C HIS A 305 5.86 15.23 -10.91
N VAL A 306 6.22 14.73 -12.09
CA VAL A 306 7.55 14.20 -12.40
C VAL A 306 8.32 15.22 -13.25
N GLU A 307 9.57 15.48 -12.90
CA GLU A 307 10.49 16.33 -13.65
C GLU A 307 11.73 15.55 -14.07
N HIS A 308 12.48 16.06 -15.06
CA HIS A 308 13.86 15.61 -15.26
C HIS A 308 14.70 15.99 -14.03
N GLY A 309 15.55 15.08 -13.57
CA GLY A 309 16.15 15.26 -12.26
C GLY A 309 17.38 14.40 -11.95
N THR A 310 17.63 14.24 -10.66
CA THR A 310 18.79 13.54 -10.10
C THR A 310 18.39 12.31 -9.26
N SER A 311 17.21 11.75 -9.52
CA SER A 311 16.65 10.60 -8.80
C SER A 311 16.31 10.93 -7.34
N LYS A 312 15.62 12.05 -7.10
CA LYS A 312 15.20 12.50 -5.77
C LYS A 312 13.69 12.71 -5.66
N VAL A 313 13.18 12.41 -4.47
CA VAL A 313 11.86 12.90 -4.04
C VAL A 313 12.04 14.28 -3.40
N ILE A 314 11.34 15.27 -3.92
CA ILE A 314 11.41 16.66 -3.45
C ILE A 314 10.02 17.07 -2.99
N ILE A 315 9.91 17.44 -1.71
CA ILE A 315 8.69 18.03 -1.17
C ILE A 315 8.79 19.54 -1.34
N LYS A 316 7.83 20.11 -2.08
CA LYS A 316 7.82 21.54 -2.42
C LYS A 316 6.47 22.16 -2.10
N ASP A 317 6.48 23.25 -1.32
CA ASP A 317 5.28 24.02 -0.97
C ASP A 317 4.12 23.14 -0.49
N LEU A 318 4.44 22.15 0.36
CA LEU A 318 3.53 21.05 0.72
C LEU A 318 2.22 21.56 1.32
N LYS A 319 1.10 21.13 0.71
CA LYS A 319 -0.25 21.31 1.23
C LYS A 319 -0.75 20.01 1.85
N ILE A 320 -0.91 20.01 3.16
CA ILE A 320 -1.64 18.94 3.86
C ILE A 320 -3.13 19.23 3.74
N VAL A 321 -3.88 18.30 3.16
CA VAL A 321 -5.34 18.39 3.00
C VAL A 321 -6.03 17.27 3.77
N GLU A 322 -7.23 17.55 4.25
CA GLU A 322 -8.04 16.53 4.93
C GLU A 322 -8.76 15.64 3.90
N ALA A 323 -8.81 14.35 4.22
CA ALA A 323 -9.54 13.31 3.52
C ALA A 323 -10.58 12.64 4.44
#